data_AF-A0A512CG08-F1
#
_entry.id   AF-A0A512CG08-F1
#
_cell.length_a   1.000
_cell.length_b   1.000
_cell.length_c   1.000
_cell.angle_alpha   90.00
_cell.angle_beta   90.00
_cell.angle_gamma   90.00
#
_symmetry.space_group_name_H-M   'P 1'
#
loop_
_entity.id
_entity.type
_entity.pdbx_description
1 polymer ?
#
loop_
_entity_poly.entity_id
_entity_poly.type
_entity_poly.pdbx_seq_one_letter_code
_entity_poly.pdbx_strand_id
1 'polypeptide(L)'
;MVNWPAFAYTGFAIALARWMVAQSRLWKTISYGGIYLSIALPIIFILPDYTGIKSSETVRKREQMIVKRLLGHEQLAKRIDYLKDSLGISDEFFFSDSYHTASELSFYLSGNPQTYVLNMGSRKNQFNFWSGMEQFLGHQNTGVFVSWNYNTMENKAIFQSLIYEETFVSKFHDIPKRDVRIQVWSNLMEYKPALLSTY
;
A
#
# COMPACT_ATOMS: atom_id res chain seq x y z
N MET A 1 -14.25 29.75 -45.04
CA MET A 1 -14.65 28.92 -43.88
C MET A 1 -16.01 28.33 -44.20
N VAL A 2 -16.14 27.00 -44.24
CA VAL A 2 -17.32 26.33 -44.81
C VAL A 2 -18.33 26.04 -43.68
N ASN A 3 -19.48 26.71 -43.72
CA ASN A 3 -20.60 26.60 -42.78
C ASN A 3 -21.68 25.61 -43.25
N TRP A 4 -21.35 24.71 -44.18
CA TRP A 4 -22.27 23.68 -44.69
C TRP A 4 -22.95 22.81 -43.62
N PRO A 5 -22.40 22.53 -42.42
CA PRO A 5 -23.13 21.84 -41.36
C PRO A 5 -24.27 22.69 -40.78
N ALA A 6 -24.26 24.00 -41.02
CA ALA A 6 -25.30 24.91 -40.54
C ALA A 6 -26.69 24.55 -41.10
N PHE A 7 -26.74 24.07 -42.35
CA PHE A 7 -27.97 23.59 -42.97
C PHE A 7 -28.52 22.33 -42.27
N ALA A 8 -27.63 21.47 -41.77
CA ALA A 8 -28.04 20.27 -41.04
C ALA A 8 -28.70 20.60 -39.70
N TYR A 9 -28.35 21.70 -39.03
CA TYR A 9 -28.97 22.07 -37.74
C TYR A 9 -30.47 22.35 -37.86
N THR A 10 -30.89 23.03 -38.94
CA THR A 10 -32.32 23.34 -39.14
C THR A 10 -33.14 22.09 -39.43
N GLY A 11 -32.66 21.21 -40.33
CA GLY A 11 -33.31 19.94 -40.63
C GLY A 11 -33.30 18.99 -39.42
N PHE A 12 -32.21 18.95 -38.68
CA PHE A 12 -32.08 18.17 -37.45
C PHE A 12 -33.07 18.64 -36.38
N ALA A 13 -33.22 19.95 -36.16
CA ALA A 13 -34.18 20.49 -35.20
C ALA A 13 -35.63 20.09 -35.54
N ILE A 14 -36.01 20.14 -36.82
CA ILE A 14 -37.35 19.74 -37.28
C ILE A 14 -37.57 18.23 -37.11
N ALA A 15 -36.59 17.41 -37.52
CA ALA A 15 -36.64 15.96 -37.37
C ALA A 15 -36.72 15.55 -35.90
N LEU A 16 -35.93 16.20 -35.03
CA LEU A 16 -35.93 15.98 -33.59
C LEU A 16 -37.27 16.39 -32.97
N ALA A 17 -37.84 17.53 -33.35
CA ALA A 17 -39.15 17.97 -32.87
C ALA A 17 -40.26 16.96 -33.23
N ARG A 18 -40.30 16.49 -34.48
CA ARG A 18 -41.23 15.44 -34.93
C ARG A 18 -41.05 14.16 -34.12
N TRP A 19 -39.80 13.73 -33.94
CA TRP A 19 -39.46 12.54 -33.17
C TRP A 19 -39.90 12.65 -31.71
N MET A 20 -39.66 13.80 -31.06
CA MET A 20 -40.07 14.07 -29.67
C MET A 20 -41.60 14.05 -29.48
N VAL A 21 -42.36 14.57 -30.45
CA VAL A 21 -43.83 14.54 -30.42
C VAL A 21 -44.36 13.12 -30.63
N ALA A 22 -43.73 12.35 -31.52
CA ALA A 22 -44.12 10.98 -31.84
C ALA A 22 -43.76 9.94 -30.76
N GLN A 23 -43.04 10.33 -29.70
CA GLN A 23 -42.69 9.41 -28.62
C GLN A 23 -43.89 9.04 -27.74
N SER A 24 -43.95 7.75 -27.37
CA SER A 24 -44.91 7.25 -26.40
C SER A 24 -44.66 7.84 -25.01
N ARG A 25 -45.70 7.88 -24.18
CA ARG A 25 -45.60 8.36 -22.78
C ARG A 25 -44.56 7.57 -21.98
N LEU A 26 -44.43 6.27 -22.25
CA LEU A 26 -43.44 5.39 -21.62
C LEU A 26 -42.01 5.80 -21.99
N TRP A 27 -41.73 6.03 -23.28
CA TRP A 27 -40.41 6.46 -23.74
C TRP A 27 -40.01 7.81 -23.15
N LYS A 28 -40.94 8.76 -23.04
CA LYS A 28 -40.68 10.06 -22.39
C LYS A 28 -40.26 9.90 -20.93
N THR A 29 -40.95 9.05 -20.16
CA THR A 29 -40.60 8.79 -18.75
C THR A 29 -39.21 8.15 -18.63
N ILE A 30 -38.87 7.18 -19.48
CA ILE A 30 -37.56 6.52 -19.47
C ILE A 30 -36.46 7.53 -19.84
N SER A 31 -36.66 8.33 -20.90
CA SER A 31 -35.70 9.34 -21.33
C SER A 31 -35.46 10.40 -20.25
N TYR A 32 -36.50 10.90 -19.59
CA TYR A 32 -36.34 11.82 -18.46
C TYR A 32 -35.61 11.15 -17.30
N GLY A 33 -35.96 9.91 -16.96
CA GLY A 33 -35.23 9.13 -15.95
C GLY A 33 -33.74 9.01 -16.27
N GLY A 34 -33.39 8.74 -17.53
CA GLY A 34 -32.00 8.69 -18.00
C GLY A 34 -31.28 10.03 -17.89
N ILE A 35 -31.94 11.14 -18.26
CA ILE A 35 -31.38 12.50 -18.12
C ILE A 35 -31.14 12.83 -16.65
N TYR A 36 -32.15 12.62 -15.77
CA TYR A 36 -32.00 12.85 -14.34
C TYR A 36 -30.88 12.00 -13.74
N LEU A 37 -30.79 10.72 -14.10
CA LEU A 37 -29.73 9.83 -13.63
C LEU A 37 -28.35 10.30 -14.11
N SER A 38 -28.25 10.74 -15.37
CA SER A 38 -27.00 11.22 -15.97
C SER A 38 -26.46 12.50 -15.31
N ILE A 39 -27.35 13.33 -14.77
CA ILE A 39 -26.99 14.56 -14.05
C ILE A 39 -26.78 14.27 -12.55
N ALA A 40 -27.66 13.48 -11.94
CA ALA A 40 -27.62 13.17 -10.52
C ALA A 40 -26.37 12.36 -10.15
N LEU A 41 -25.97 11.39 -10.98
CA LEU A 41 -24.85 10.51 -10.67
C LEU A 41 -23.51 11.28 -10.54
N PRO A 42 -23.09 12.14 -11.51
CA PRO A 42 -21.91 12.99 -11.33
C PRO A 42 -22.02 13.91 -10.12
N ILE A 43 -23.19 14.51 -9.88
CA ILE A 43 -23.40 15.40 -8.73
C ILE A 43 -23.16 14.65 -7.41
N ILE A 44 -23.68 13.43 -7.27
CA ILE A 44 -23.46 12.60 -6.08
C ILE A 44 -21.98 12.29 -5.86
N PHE A 45 -21.22 12.02 -6.92
CA PHE A 45 -19.78 11.75 -6.80
C PHE A 45 -18.95 13.01 -6.52
N ILE A 46 -19.37 14.16 -7.03
CA ILE A 46 -18.65 15.43 -6.90
C ILE A 46 -18.99 16.14 -5.58
N LEU A 47 -20.21 16.01 -5.07
CA LEU A 47 -20.69 16.68 -3.85
C LEU A 47 -19.73 16.53 -2.65
N PRO A 48 -19.19 15.34 -2.33
CA PRO A 48 -18.27 15.17 -1.20
C PRO A 48 -16.99 16.02 -1.28
N ASP A 49 -16.54 16.39 -2.49
CA ASP A 49 -15.35 17.22 -2.71
C ASP A 49 -15.62 18.69 -2.39
N TYR A 50 -16.82 19.19 -2.73
CA TYR A 50 -17.19 20.60 -2.51
C TYR A 50 -17.82 20.87 -1.15
N THR A 51 -18.44 19.86 -0.53
CA THR A 51 -19.10 19.98 0.77
C THR A 51 -18.17 19.77 1.96
N GLY A 52 -16.88 19.49 1.70
CA GLY A 52 -15.90 19.22 2.75
C GLY A 52 -16.16 17.93 3.53
N ILE A 53 -17.10 17.08 3.11
CA ILE A 53 -17.42 15.81 3.77
C ILE A 53 -16.19 14.89 3.83
N LYS A 54 -15.36 14.89 2.77
CA LYS A 54 -14.07 14.16 2.77
C LYS A 54 -13.07 14.69 3.80
N SER A 55 -13.12 15.99 4.12
CA SER A 55 -12.27 16.60 5.15
C SER A 55 -12.75 16.33 6.58
N SER A 56 -13.95 15.76 6.75
CA SER A 56 -14.44 15.38 8.06
C SER A 56 -13.54 14.32 8.69
N GLU A 57 -13.27 14.48 9.99
CA GLU A 57 -12.36 13.59 10.71
C GLU A 57 -12.82 12.12 10.66
N THR A 58 -14.14 11.89 10.67
CA THR A 58 -14.73 10.56 10.63
C THR A 58 -14.52 9.86 9.29
N VAL A 59 -14.70 10.56 8.16
CA VAL A 59 -14.48 9.97 6.83
C VAL A 59 -12.99 9.71 6.63
N ARG A 60 -12.12 10.67 6.99
CA ARG A 60 -10.67 10.50 6.92
C ARG A 60 -10.17 9.31 7.74
N LYS A 61 -10.67 9.14 8.97
CA LYS A 61 -10.35 7.97 9.82
C LYS A 61 -10.82 6.65 9.20
N ARG A 62 -11.99 6.62 8.56
CA ARG A 62 -12.52 5.43 7.88
C ARG A 62 -11.71 5.06 6.64
N GLU A 63 -11.42 6.04 5.78
CA GLU A 63 -10.56 5.83 4.61
C GLU A 63 -9.18 5.33 5.04
N GLN A 64 -8.57 5.97 6.03
CA GLN A 64 -7.31 5.51 6.60
C GLN A 64 -7.40 4.09 7.15
N MET A 65 -8.50 3.70 7.81
CA MET A 65 -8.67 2.33 8.30
C MET A 65 -8.66 1.30 7.16
N ILE A 66 -9.22 1.65 6.00
CA ILE A 66 -9.26 0.79 4.81
C ILE A 66 -7.86 0.67 4.21
N VAL A 67 -7.16 1.79 4.01
CA VAL A 67 -5.82 1.79 3.38
C VAL A 67 -4.68 1.63 4.39
N LYS A 68 -4.98 1.43 5.69
CA LYS A 68 -3.96 1.45 6.76
C LYS A 68 -2.76 0.58 6.44
N ARG A 69 -2.97 -0.59 5.84
CA ARG A 69 -1.88 -1.55 5.53
C ARG A 69 -0.89 -1.02 4.48
N LEU A 70 -1.28 -0.07 3.64
CA LEU A 70 -0.48 0.49 2.54
C LEU A 70 0.30 1.76 2.93
N LEU A 71 -0.02 2.35 4.08
CA LEU A 71 0.51 3.67 4.46
C LEU A 71 1.73 3.56 5.39
N GLY A 72 2.66 4.50 5.28
CA GLY A 72 3.76 4.68 6.24
C GLY A 72 5.05 3.92 5.95
N HIS A 73 5.07 3.07 4.92
CA HIS A 73 6.26 2.30 4.51
C HIS A 73 7.39 3.19 3.99
N GLU A 74 7.06 4.26 3.27
CA GLU A 74 8.06 5.25 2.80
C GLU A 74 8.78 5.94 3.98
N GLN A 75 8.05 6.33 5.03
CA GLN A 75 8.65 6.96 6.21
C GLN A 75 9.52 5.98 7.00
N LEU A 76 9.06 4.72 7.09
CA LEU A 76 9.83 3.65 7.68
C LEU A 76 11.13 3.40 6.92
N ALA A 77 11.09 3.35 5.58
CA ALA A 77 12.28 3.20 4.76
C ALA A 77 13.25 4.37 4.93
N LYS A 78 12.77 5.62 4.88
CA LYS A 78 13.60 6.81 5.15
C LYS A 78 14.25 6.77 6.53
N ARG A 79 13.54 6.25 7.54
CA ARG A 79 14.09 6.07 8.89
C ARG A 79 15.20 5.02 8.90
N ILE A 80 15.00 3.90 8.22
CA ILE A 80 15.99 2.83 8.11
C ILE A 80 17.23 3.32 7.34
N ASP A 81 17.06 4.03 6.22
CA ASP A 81 18.16 4.62 5.46
C ASP A 81 18.96 5.60 6.33
N TYR A 82 18.27 6.46 7.10
CA TYR A 82 18.92 7.34 8.08
C TYR A 82 19.71 6.56 9.14
N LEU A 83 19.15 5.46 9.67
CA LEU A 83 19.84 4.61 10.66
C LEU A 83 21.06 3.93 10.06
N LYS A 84 20.96 3.45 8.81
CA LYS A 84 22.08 2.87 8.06
C LYS A 84 23.24 3.84 7.97
N ASP A 85 22.97 5.07 7.54
CA ASP A 85 23.99 6.11 7.42
C ASP A 85 24.56 6.51 8.80
N SER A 86 23.68 6.67 9.80
CA SER A 86 24.08 7.14 11.14
C SER A 86 24.89 6.11 11.94
N LEU A 87 24.57 4.82 11.77
CA LEU A 87 25.25 3.71 12.44
C LEU A 87 26.46 3.20 11.65
N GLY A 88 26.70 3.72 10.44
CA GLY A 88 27.80 3.29 9.57
C GLY A 88 27.65 1.82 9.14
N ILE A 89 26.41 1.38 8.91
CA ILE A 89 26.12 -0.01 8.55
C ILE A 89 26.62 -0.28 7.12
N SER A 90 27.33 -1.40 6.97
CA SER A 90 27.76 -1.97 5.69
C SER A 90 27.49 -3.47 5.67
N ASP A 91 27.47 -4.05 4.45
CA ASP A 91 27.18 -5.46 4.19
C ASP A 91 25.88 -5.94 4.87
N GLU A 92 24.83 -5.13 4.73
CA GLU A 92 23.55 -5.36 5.37
C GLU A 92 22.59 -6.23 4.55
N PHE A 93 21.71 -6.90 5.27
CA PHE A 93 20.53 -7.54 4.69
C PHE A 93 19.29 -7.20 5.53
N PHE A 94 18.18 -6.98 4.84
CA PHE A 94 16.92 -6.57 5.44
C PHE A 94 15.95 -7.74 5.50
N PHE A 95 15.31 -7.93 6.66
CA PHE A 95 14.37 -9.03 6.81
C PHE A 95 13.23 -8.71 7.76
N SER A 96 12.13 -9.43 7.62
CA SER A 96 10.92 -9.22 8.41
C SER A 96 10.19 -10.52 8.75
N ASP A 97 9.32 -10.46 9.75
CA ASP A 97 8.42 -11.54 10.17
C ASP A 97 7.35 -11.87 9.10
N SER A 98 7.06 -10.91 8.20
CA SER A 98 6.01 -11.06 7.21
C SER A 98 6.45 -10.68 5.80
N TYR A 99 5.92 -11.42 4.82
CA TYR A 99 6.09 -11.13 3.39
C TYR A 99 5.69 -9.70 3.02
N HIS A 100 4.60 -9.20 3.59
CA HIS A 100 4.10 -7.87 3.27
C HIS A 100 5.14 -6.82 3.64
N THR A 101 5.65 -6.85 4.87
CA THR A 101 6.70 -5.91 5.30
C THR A 101 7.97 -6.07 4.47
N ALA A 102 8.44 -7.30 4.23
CA ALA A 102 9.65 -7.53 3.45
C ALA A 102 9.52 -6.95 2.03
N SER A 103 8.40 -7.22 1.35
CA SER A 103 8.14 -6.68 0.00
C SER A 103 8.11 -5.15 -0.01
N GLU A 104 7.44 -4.53 0.97
CA GLU A 104 7.38 -3.06 1.09
C GLU A 104 8.78 -2.46 1.34
N LEU A 105 9.60 -3.10 2.16
CA LEU A 105 10.99 -2.68 2.38
C LEU A 105 11.81 -2.74 1.08
N SER A 106 11.70 -3.82 0.30
CA SER A 106 12.41 -3.93 -0.98
C SER A 106 12.01 -2.85 -1.99
N PHE A 107 10.78 -2.32 -1.87
CA PHE A 107 10.27 -1.28 -2.76
C PHE A 107 10.63 0.14 -2.32
N TYR A 108 10.67 0.41 -1.01
CA TYR A 108 10.88 1.77 -0.50
C TYR A 108 12.29 2.07 -0.01
N LEU A 109 13.09 1.05 0.34
CA LEU A 109 14.48 1.27 0.78
C LEU A 109 15.35 1.77 -0.37
N SER A 110 16.29 2.64 -0.04
CA SER A 110 17.24 3.16 -1.02
C SER A 110 18.01 2.03 -1.71
N GLY A 111 18.04 2.05 -3.04
CA GLY A 111 18.69 1.03 -3.86
C GLY A 111 17.86 -0.24 -4.11
N ASN A 112 16.63 -0.32 -3.61
CA ASN A 112 15.72 -1.45 -3.76
C ASN A 112 16.39 -2.81 -3.44
N PRO A 113 16.95 -2.97 -2.22
CA PRO A 113 17.69 -4.17 -1.85
C PRO A 113 16.79 -5.40 -1.83
N GLN A 114 17.40 -6.57 -2.05
CA GLN A 114 16.73 -7.84 -1.79
C GLN A 114 16.40 -7.93 -0.29
N THR A 115 15.16 -8.32 0.02
CA THR A 115 14.70 -8.52 1.39
C THR A 115 14.33 -9.98 1.62
N TYR A 116 14.29 -10.37 2.89
CA TYR A 116 14.07 -11.75 3.30
C TYR A 116 12.92 -11.87 4.30
N VAL A 117 12.28 -13.04 4.31
CA VAL A 117 11.22 -13.34 5.27
C VAL A 117 11.75 -14.34 6.29
N LEU A 118 11.75 -13.94 7.56
CA LEU A 118 11.96 -14.83 8.67
C LEU A 118 10.66 -15.61 8.90
N ASN A 119 10.63 -16.88 8.49
CA ASN A 119 9.43 -17.68 8.67
C ASN A 119 9.25 -18.05 10.16
N MET A 120 8.40 -17.29 10.86
CA MET A 120 8.02 -17.50 12.26
C MET A 120 6.77 -18.38 12.43
N GLY A 121 6.36 -19.12 11.41
CA GLY A 121 5.13 -19.94 11.41
C GLY A 121 4.07 -19.45 10.43
N SER A 122 4.45 -18.55 9.52
CA SER A 122 3.59 -18.09 8.43
C SER A 122 3.34 -19.19 7.40
N ARG A 123 2.21 -19.11 6.69
CA ARG A 123 1.95 -19.97 5.53
C ARG A 123 3.05 -19.77 4.48
N LYS A 124 3.45 -20.87 3.82
CA LYS A 124 4.46 -20.77 2.77
C LYS A 124 4.02 -19.79 1.68
N ASN A 125 4.95 -18.95 1.23
CA ASN A 125 4.74 -17.95 0.19
C ASN A 125 5.85 -18.04 -0.87
N GLN A 126 5.81 -17.17 -1.87
CA GLN A 126 6.77 -17.19 -2.99
C GLN A 126 8.23 -16.95 -2.56
N PHE A 127 8.48 -16.23 -1.46
CA PHE A 127 9.83 -15.98 -0.93
C PHE A 127 10.47 -17.25 -0.38
N ASN A 128 9.67 -18.23 0.07
CA ASN A 128 10.17 -19.48 0.63
C ASN A 128 10.76 -20.43 -0.43
N PHE A 129 10.60 -20.13 -1.72
CA PHE A 129 11.21 -20.92 -2.81
C PHE A 129 12.61 -20.43 -3.19
N TRP A 130 13.02 -19.27 -2.69
CA TRP A 130 14.34 -18.68 -2.94
C TRP A 130 15.28 -18.92 -1.76
N SER A 131 16.58 -18.77 -1.98
CA SER A 131 17.57 -18.80 -0.90
C SER A 131 17.24 -17.74 0.15
N GLY A 132 17.01 -18.17 1.38
CA GLY A 132 16.60 -17.32 2.48
C GLY A 132 17.79 -16.70 3.21
N MET A 133 17.62 -16.50 4.51
CA MET A 133 18.66 -15.93 5.37
C MET A 133 19.84 -16.89 5.62
N GLU A 134 19.72 -18.16 5.23
CA GLU A 134 20.76 -19.18 5.40
C GLU A 134 22.09 -18.76 4.78
N GLN A 135 22.05 -17.98 3.70
CA GLN A 135 23.24 -17.50 2.99
C GLN A 135 24.11 -16.51 3.79
N PHE A 136 23.57 -15.95 4.88
CA PHE A 136 24.30 -15.02 5.75
C PHE A 136 24.87 -15.69 7.01
N LEU A 137 24.65 -17.00 7.18
CA LEU A 137 25.13 -17.72 8.36
C LEU A 137 26.66 -17.74 8.42
N GLY A 138 27.21 -17.28 9.55
CA GLY A 138 28.65 -17.29 9.81
C GLY A 138 29.45 -16.25 9.02
N HIS A 139 28.79 -15.37 8.27
CA HIS A 139 29.42 -14.25 7.59
C HIS A 139 29.38 -12.97 8.46
N GLN A 140 30.30 -12.04 8.18
CA GLN A 140 30.36 -10.74 8.86
C GLN A 140 29.39 -9.76 8.19
N ASN A 141 28.13 -9.76 8.66
CA ASN A 141 27.03 -9.02 8.03
C ASN A 141 26.16 -8.36 9.10
N THR A 142 25.48 -7.30 8.71
CA THR A 142 24.52 -6.62 9.58
C THR A 142 23.09 -7.00 9.19
N GLY A 143 22.35 -7.62 10.10
CA GLY A 143 20.94 -7.96 9.90
C GLY A 143 20.04 -6.84 10.41
N VAL A 144 19.20 -6.27 9.54
CA VAL A 144 18.18 -5.29 9.92
C VAL A 144 16.81 -5.97 9.96
N PHE A 145 16.32 -6.23 11.17
CA PHE A 145 15.01 -6.79 11.41
C PHE A 145 13.96 -5.70 11.56
N VAL A 146 12.87 -5.83 10.82
CA VAL A 146 11.74 -4.90 10.87
C VAL A 146 10.45 -5.68 11.07
N SER A 147 9.66 -5.33 12.08
CA SER A 147 8.43 -6.09 12.39
C SER A 147 7.34 -5.19 12.93
N TRP A 148 6.11 -5.44 12.46
CA TRP A 148 4.90 -4.80 12.98
C TRP A 148 4.21 -5.65 14.06
N ASN A 149 4.49 -6.95 14.11
CA ASN A 149 3.71 -7.92 14.88
C ASN A 149 4.46 -8.48 16.10
N TYR A 150 5.78 -8.61 15.98
CA TYR A 150 6.64 -9.21 16.99
C TYR A 150 7.68 -8.21 17.51
N ASN A 151 7.96 -8.30 18.81
CA ASN A 151 9.05 -7.56 19.45
C ASN A 151 10.39 -8.31 19.35
N THR A 152 10.38 -9.62 19.12
CA THR A 152 11.58 -10.45 19.05
C THR A 152 11.42 -11.51 17.97
N MET A 153 12.51 -12.14 17.56
CA MET A 153 12.55 -13.16 16.49
C MET A 153 12.17 -14.58 16.97
N GLU A 154 11.59 -14.75 18.16
CA GLU A 154 11.18 -16.03 18.76
C GLU A 154 12.20 -17.18 18.63
N ASN A 155 13.50 -16.88 18.79
CA ASN A 155 14.61 -17.82 18.64
C ASN A 155 14.69 -18.49 17.25
N LYS A 156 14.04 -17.91 16.22
CA LYS A 156 14.12 -18.36 14.82
C LYS A 156 15.39 -17.87 14.13
N ALA A 157 15.95 -16.77 14.62
CA ALA A 157 17.26 -16.27 14.23
C ALA A 157 18.00 -15.80 15.48
N ILE A 158 19.27 -16.20 15.60
CA ILE A 158 20.16 -15.79 16.69
C ILE A 158 21.33 -15.04 16.07
N PHE A 159 21.61 -13.87 16.63
CA PHE A 159 22.69 -12.98 16.21
C PHE A 159 23.73 -12.86 17.32
N GLN A 160 24.94 -12.45 16.96
CA GLN A 160 26.04 -12.30 17.91
C GLN A 160 25.78 -11.17 18.92
N SER A 161 25.35 -10.00 18.46
CA SER A 161 25.00 -8.89 19.34
C SER A 161 23.94 -7.97 18.73
N LEU A 162 23.15 -7.34 19.60
CA LEU A 162 22.26 -6.23 19.22
C LEU A 162 23.09 -4.96 19.13
N ILE A 163 23.10 -4.32 17.96
CA ILE A 163 23.77 -3.04 17.73
C ILE A 163 22.83 -1.90 18.13
N TYR A 164 21.56 -1.98 17.71
CA TYR A 164 20.58 -0.92 17.92
C TYR A 164 19.16 -1.46 17.92
N GLU A 165 18.28 -0.86 18.72
CA GLU A 165 16.84 -1.14 18.73
C GLU A 165 16.06 0.16 18.88
N GLU A 166 15.00 0.31 18.10
CA GLU A 166 14.00 1.36 18.31
C GLU A 166 12.58 0.89 18.01
N THR A 167 11.62 1.61 18.60
CA THR A 167 10.22 1.56 18.18
C THR A 167 9.91 2.83 17.39
N PHE A 168 9.63 2.67 16.10
CA PHE A 168 9.27 3.77 15.22
C PHE A 168 7.75 3.84 15.03
N VAL A 169 7.16 5.02 15.26
CA VAL A 169 5.72 5.25 15.02
C VAL A 169 5.55 6.00 13.71
N SER A 170 5.17 5.27 12.65
CA SER A 170 4.85 5.92 11.37
C SER A 170 3.61 6.80 11.51
N LYS A 171 3.65 8.03 11.01
CA LYS A 171 2.52 8.98 11.02
C LYS A 171 1.99 9.16 9.62
N PHE A 172 0.68 9.02 9.40
CA PHE A 172 0.08 9.40 8.13
C PHE A 172 -0.90 10.55 8.32
N HIS A 173 -0.62 11.71 7.72
CA HIS A 173 -1.35 12.97 7.98
C HIS A 173 -1.51 13.25 9.49
N ASP A 174 -0.41 13.23 10.23
CA ASP A 174 -0.33 13.46 11.69
C ASP A 174 -1.08 12.47 12.59
N ILE A 175 -1.66 11.41 12.02
CA ILE A 175 -2.32 10.36 12.79
C ILE A 175 -1.33 9.20 13.00
N PRO A 176 -1.02 8.83 14.26
CA PRO A 176 -0.16 7.69 14.56
C PRO A 176 -0.87 6.40 14.15
N LYS A 177 -0.16 5.52 13.42
CA LYS A 177 -0.74 4.31 12.84
C LYS A 177 -0.51 3.07 13.72
N ARG A 178 0.74 2.65 13.82
CA ARG A 178 1.17 1.44 14.52
C ARG A 178 2.66 1.53 14.77
N ASP A 179 3.07 0.96 15.89
CA ASP A 179 4.46 0.86 16.29
C ASP A 179 5.16 -0.20 15.42
N VAL A 180 6.28 0.18 14.82
CA VAL A 180 7.21 -0.70 14.11
C VAL A 180 8.40 -0.94 15.00
N ARG A 181 8.77 -2.20 15.19
CA ARG A 181 10.05 -2.54 15.79
C ARG A 181 11.12 -2.57 14.70
N ILE A 182 12.21 -1.85 14.94
CA ILE A 182 13.42 -1.90 14.11
C ILE A 182 14.56 -2.37 15.02
N GLN A 183 15.25 -3.43 14.62
CA GLN A 183 16.42 -3.94 15.33
C GLN A 183 17.56 -4.16 14.34
N VAL A 184 18.75 -3.74 14.73
CA VAL A 184 19.99 -3.91 13.97
C VAL A 184 20.88 -4.86 14.75
N TRP A 185 21.27 -5.95 14.10
CA TRP A 185 22.01 -7.03 14.71
C TRP A 185 23.32 -7.31 13.97
N SER A 186 24.36 -7.68 14.70
CA SER A 186 25.62 -8.15 14.13
C SER A 186 25.60 -9.67 13.95
N ASN A 187 26.08 -10.14 12.80
CA ASN A 187 26.46 -11.52 12.49
C ASN A 187 25.40 -12.58 12.82
N LEU A 188 24.76 -13.14 11.80
CA LEU A 188 23.82 -14.23 11.97
C LEU A 188 24.55 -15.52 12.37
N MET A 189 24.26 -16.00 13.58
CA MET A 189 24.90 -17.18 14.16
C MET A 189 24.08 -18.45 13.94
N GLU A 190 22.76 -18.35 14.08
CA GLU A 190 21.86 -19.49 13.94
C GLU A 190 20.56 -19.07 13.25
N TYR A 191 20.05 -19.93 12.37
CA TYR A 191 18.79 -19.72 11.66
C TYR A 191 17.97 -21.03 11.68
N LYS A 192 16.80 -20.96 12.32
CA LYS A 192 15.86 -22.07 12.56
C LYS A 192 14.45 -21.65 12.14
N PRO A 193 14.15 -21.59 10.83
CA PRO A 193 12.84 -21.20 10.36
C PRO A 193 11.79 -22.22 10.77
N ALA A 194 10.55 -21.78 10.99
CA ALA A 194 9.44 -22.69 11.22
C ALA A 194 9.12 -23.48 9.94
N LEU A 195 9.56 -24.74 9.89
CA LEU A 195 9.20 -25.66 8.82
C LEU A 195 7.81 -26.26 9.12
N LEU A 196 6.80 -25.84 8.36
CA LEU A 196 5.51 -26.54 8.36
C LEU A 196 5.69 -27.90 7.69
N SER A 197 5.42 -28.98 8.43
CA SER A 197 5.64 -30.37 8.03
C SER A 197 4.56 -30.96 7.10
N THR A 198 3.64 -30.15 6.59
CA THR A 198 2.49 -30.65 5.83
C THR A 198 2.17 -29.76 4.63
N TYR A 199 2.05 -30.42 3.47
CA TYR A 199 1.51 -29.90 2.22
C TYR A 199 -0.01 -30.11 2.18
#